data_AF-A0A1M7ZAM4-F1
#
_entry.id   AF-A0A1M7ZAM4-F1
#
_cell.length_a   1.000
_cell.length_b   1.000
_cell.length_c   1.000
_cell.angle_alpha   90.00
_cell.angle_beta   90.00
_cell.angle_gamma   90.00
#
_symmetry.space_group_name_H-M   'P 1'
#
loop_
_entity.id
_entity.type
_entity.pdbx_description
1 polymer ?
#
loop_
_entity_poly.entity_id
_entity_poly.type
_entity_poly.pdbx_seq_one_letter_code
_entity_poly.pdbx_strand_id
1 'polypeptide(L)'
;MRLPLASILLVILISSCRETKSFEDLTVVTEILEEEDTLTEAPEQFTQEDQENIQRLIGLTLTDQFKEDIDLGIVDSLSRKYKYVQVDLNDDSNKEILVGLTGPYFCGSGGCTFLLLSHHGDIITQFSVTRMPVYLDTEKSNGWNNLIVYSGGDNRLVKFDGNSYPSNPSTLDAYSGDLDLLKKLMDWDSLETFSY
;
A
#
# COMPACT_ATOMS: atom_id res chain seq x y z
N MET A 1 -19.51 -32.05 -80.90
CA MET A 1 -20.50 -30.96 -80.71
C MET A 1 -20.48 -30.58 -79.24
N ARG A 2 -19.86 -29.42 -78.89
CA ARG A 2 -19.67 -28.79 -77.55
C ARG A 2 -18.92 -29.63 -76.49
N LEU A 3 -18.14 -29.13 -75.53
CA LEU A 3 -17.22 -27.99 -75.23
C LEU A 3 -16.67 -28.35 -73.81
N PRO A 4 -15.53 -27.82 -73.32
CA PRO A 4 -14.72 -28.44 -72.26
C PRO A 4 -14.90 -27.87 -70.83
N LEU A 5 -14.23 -28.55 -69.90
CA LEU A 5 -13.66 -28.18 -68.58
C LEU A 5 -13.94 -26.77 -68.00
N ALA A 6 -14.26 -26.71 -66.70
CA ALA A 6 -13.37 -26.18 -65.65
C ALA A 6 -14.06 -26.10 -64.27
N SER A 7 -13.29 -26.43 -63.22
CA SER A 7 -13.53 -26.09 -61.81
C SER A 7 -13.70 -24.58 -61.60
N ILE A 8 -14.35 -24.19 -60.50
CA ILE A 8 -13.82 -23.27 -59.46
C ILE A 8 -14.89 -23.02 -58.38
N LEU A 9 -14.45 -23.16 -57.14
CA LEU A 9 -15.10 -22.79 -55.88
C LEU A 9 -14.86 -21.29 -55.60
N LEU A 10 -15.87 -20.49 -55.26
CA LEU A 10 -15.65 -19.26 -54.46
C LEU A 10 -16.94 -18.74 -53.81
N VAL A 11 -16.85 -18.53 -52.49
CA VAL A 11 -17.81 -17.87 -51.60
C VAL A 11 -17.61 -16.35 -51.67
N ILE A 12 -18.67 -15.54 -51.75
CA ILE A 12 -18.63 -14.11 -51.41
C ILE A 12 -19.90 -13.69 -50.65
N LEU A 13 -19.68 -13.18 -49.44
CA LEU A 13 -20.60 -12.46 -48.56
C LEU A 13 -20.83 -11.03 -49.08
N ILE A 14 -22.06 -10.52 -48.99
CA ILE A 14 -22.38 -9.11 -49.25
C ILE A 14 -22.72 -8.39 -47.94
N SER A 15 -21.79 -7.56 -47.48
CA SER A 15 -22.00 -6.52 -46.46
C SER A 15 -22.69 -5.31 -47.08
N SER A 16 -23.72 -4.81 -46.41
CA SER A 16 -24.47 -3.61 -46.78
C SER A 16 -23.78 -2.35 -46.25
N CYS A 17 -23.52 -1.37 -47.12
CA CYS A 17 -22.94 -0.06 -46.81
C CYS A 17 -23.99 1.06 -46.95
N ARG A 18 -23.89 2.12 -46.13
CA ARG A 18 -24.37 3.48 -46.45
C ARG A 18 -23.69 4.51 -45.51
N GLU A 19 -22.64 5.20 -45.99
CA GLU A 19 -22.55 6.63 -46.44
C GLU A 19 -22.63 7.69 -45.33
N THR A 20 -21.86 8.80 -45.26
CA THR A 20 -20.64 9.40 -45.88
C THR A 20 -20.38 10.69 -45.05
N LYS A 21 -19.16 11.19 -44.82
CA LYS A 21 -18.45 12.15 -45.69
C LYS A 21 -17.03 12.44 -45.16
N SER A 22 -16.15 12.67 -46.11
CA SER A 22 -14.70 12.94 -46.10
C SER A 22 -14.27 14.28 -45.51
N PHE A 23 -13.01 14.36 -45.05
CA PHE A 23 -12.05 15.35 -45.54
C PHE A 23 -10.62 14.85 -45.28
N GLU A 24 -9.87 14.56 -46.34
CA GLU A 24 -8.42 14.32 -46.32
C GLU A 24 -7.65 15.64 -46.43
N ASP A 25 -6.39 15.57 -45.98
CA ASP A 25 -5.21 16.32 -46.45
C ASP A 25 -4.75 17.50 -45.56
N LEU A 26 -3.68 17.28 -44.78
CA LEU A 26 -2.33 17.68 -45.19
C LEU A 26 -1.26 17.25 -44.17
N THR A 27 -0.26 16.59 -44.74
CA THR A 27 1.04 16.13 -44.22
C THR A 27 1.82 17.12 -43.35
N VAL A 28 2.42 16.67 -42.24
CA VAL A 28 3.86 16.79 -41.94
C VAL A 28 4.25 15.63 -41.01
N VAL A 29 5.12 14.75 -41.50
CA VAL A 29 5.83 13.74 -40.71
C VAL A 29 7.00 14.44 -40.02
N THR A 30 7.14 14.27 -38.71
CA THR A 30 8.45 14.21 -38.06
C THR A 30 8.28 13.46 -36.74
N GLU A 31 8.56 12.15 -36.78
CA GLU A 31 9.03 11.42 -35.61
C GLU A 31 10.34 12.07 -35.14
N ILE A 32 10.36 12.51 -33.88
CA ILE A 32 11.55 12.48 -33.06
C ILE A 32 11.08 11.92 -31.71
N LEU A 33 11.43 10.67 -31.45
CA LEU A 33 11.50 10.10 -30.11
C LEU A 33 12.73 10.71 -29.44
N GLU A 34 12.58 11.25 -28.24
CA GLU A 34 13.60 11.16 -27.20
C GLU A 34 12.96 11.37 -25.83
N GLU A 35 13.28 10.42 -24.96
CA GLU A 35 12.88 10.30 -23.57
C GLU A 35 13.55 11.39 -22.71
N GLU A 36 12.79 12.00 -21.81
CA GLU A 36 13.27 12.43 -20.49
C GLU A 36 12.12 12.09 -19.54
N ASP A 37 12.14 10.94 -18.87
CA ASP A 37 12.90 10.71 -17.64
C ASP A 37 13.05 11.98 -16.79
N THR A 38 11.97 12.30 -16.09
CA THR A 38 12.08 12.99 -14.81
C THR A 38 11.43 12.13 -13.75
N LEU A 39 12.20 11.15 -13.27
CA LEU A 39 12.12 10.61 -11.93
C LEU A 39 12.03 11.74 -10.91
N THR A 40 10.81 12.06 -10.49
CA THR A 40 10.53 12.64 -9.18
C THR A 40 9.17 12.11 -8.76
N GLU A 41 9.15 10.90 -8.21
CA GLU A 41 7.96 10.37 -7.55
C GLU A 41 7.66 11.22 -6.32
N ALA A 42 6.91 12.30 -6.54
CA ALA A 42 6.06 12.85 -5.52
C ALA A 42 5.15 11.72 -5.01
N PRO A 43 4.85 11.65 -3.70
CA PRO A 43 3.94 10.63 -3.20
C PRO A 43 2.62 10.78 -3.94
N GLU A 44 2.19 9.73 -4.64
CA GLU A 44 0.86 9.68 -5.26
C GLU A 44 -0.17 10.14 -4.22
N GLN A 45 -0.76 11.31 -4.45
CA GLN A 45 -1.76 11.84 -3.55
C GLN A 45 -3.03 11.01 -3.74
N PHE A 46 -3.36 10.19 -2.75
CA PHE A 46 -4.59 9.41 -2.74
C PHE A 46 -5.81 10.30 -2.93
N THR A 47 -6.80 9.84 -3.70
CA THR A 47 -8.05 10.57 -3.83
C THR A 47 -8.84 10.53 -2.52
N GLN A 48 -9.80 11.44 -2.35
CA GLN A 48 -10.71 11.42 -1.20
C GLN A 48 -11.47 10.08 -1.10
N GLU A 49 -11.89 9.53 -2.24
CA GLU A 49 -12.56 8.23 -2.31
C GLU A 49 -11.63 7.09 -1.87
N ASP A 50 -10.37 7.09 -2.32
CA ASP A 50 -9.38 6.11 -1.87
C ASP A 50 -9.21 6.19 -0.35
N GLN A 51 -9.03 7.39 0.19
CA GLN A 51 -8.88 7.60 1.63
C GLN A 51 -10.07 7.08 2.43
N GLU A 52 -11.29 7.37 2.00
CA GLU A 52 -12.52 6.86 2.63
C GLU A 52 -12.61 5.33 2.55
N ASN A 53 -12.25 4.75 1.41
CA ASN A 53 -12.22 3.30 1.24
C ASN A 53 -11.20 2.64 2.17
N ILE A 54 -10.01 3.23 2.33
CA ILE A 54 -8.96 2.75 3.22
C ILE A 54 -9.37 2.89 4.69
N GLN A 55 -9.93 4.03 5.10
CA GLN A 55 -10.42 4.22 6.47
C GLN A 55 -11.53 3.21 6.82
N ARG A 56 -12.44 2.96 5.87
CA ARG A 56 -13.47 1.93 6.02
C ARG A 56 -12.85 0.54 6.14
N LEU A 57 -11.87 0.21 5.31
CA LEU A 57 -11.15 -1.06 5.37
C LEU A 57 -10.49 -1.26 6.75
N ILE A 58 -9.69 -0.27 7.19
CA ILE A 58 -9.04 -0.30 8.50
C ILE A 58 -10.09 -0.44 9.61
N GLY A 59 -11.15 0.36 9.58
CA GLY A 59 -12.21 0.29 10.60
C GLY A 59 -12.87 -1.08 10.69
N LEU A 60 -13.12 -1.73 9.55
CA LEU A 60 -13.66 -3.10 9.52
C LEU A 60 -12.65 -4.11 10.08
N THR A 61 -11.40 -4.07 9.63
CA THR A 61 -10.33 -4.95 10.12
C THR A 61 -10.16 -4.81 11.63
N LEU A 62 -10.11 -3.58 12.16
CA LEU A 62 -9.94 -3.34 13.60
C LEU A 62 -11.17 -3.75 14.41
N THR A 63 -12.38 -3.56 13.88
CA THR A 63 -13.62 -4.01 14.53
C THR A 63 -13.66 -5.53 14.62
N ASP A 64 -13.25 -6.23 13.56
CA ASP A 64 -13.19 -7.69 13.54
C ASP A 64 -12.10 -8.22 14.48
N GLN A 65 -10.88 -7.68 14.36
CA GLN A 65 -9.71 -8.09 15.15
C GLN A 65 -9.93 -7.96 16.66
N PHE A 66 -10.61 -6.90 17.10
CA PHE A 66 -10.86 -6.62 18.52
C PHE A 66 -12.33 -6.84 18.91
N LYS A 67 -13.09 -7.60 18.12
CA LYS A 67 -14.52 -7.79 18.29
C LYS A 67 -14.90 -8.25 19.69
N GLU A 68 -14.23 -9.27 20.20
CA GLU A 68 -14.52 -9.83 21.52
C GLU A 68 -14.32 -8.80 22.63
N ASP A 69 -13.18 -8.09 22.62
CA ASP A 69 -12.89 -7.08 23.63
C ASP A 69 -13.80 -5.85 23.53
N ILE A 70 -14.25 -5.50 22.32
CA ILE A 70 -15.24 -4.45 22.08
C ILE A 70 -16.61 -4.87 22.62
N ASP A 71 -17.06 -6.09 22.30
CA ASP A 71 -18.35 -6.63 22.74
C ASP A 71 -18.41 -6.79 24.27
N LEU A 72 -17.27 -7.09 24.90
CA LEU A 72 -17.10 -7.11 26.36
C LEU A 72 -16.96 -5.71 26.99
N GLY A 73 -16.86 -4.65 26.18
CA GLY A 73 -16.70 -3.28 26.65
C GLY A 73 -15.33 -2.96 27.26
N ILE A 74 -14.32 -3.79 26.99
CA ILE A 74 -12.94 -3.60 27.45
C ILE A 74 -12.23 -2.57 26.57
N VAL A 75 -12.45 -2.64 25.25
CA VAL A 75 -12.00 -1.61 24.31
C VAL A 75 -13.03 -0.49 24.26
N ASP A 76 -12.80 0.55 25.05
CA ASP A 76 -13.66 1.72 25.12
C ASP A 76 -13.49 2.66 23.91
N SER A 77 -14.39 3.65 23.78
CA SER A 77 -14.34 4.63 22.70
C SER A 77 -13.11 5.54 22.73
N LEU A 78 -12.42 5.66 23.87
CA LEU A 78 -11.17 6.40 23.96
C LEU A 78 -10.02 5.64 23.29
N SER A 79 -10.11 4.31 23.26
CA SER A 79 -9.12 3.41 22.69
C SER A 79 -9.41 3.03 21.23
N ARG A 80 -10.63 3.26 20.74
CA ARG A 80 -10.97 3.05 19.31
C ARG A 80 -10.51 4.17 18.41
N LYS A 81 -9.19 4.44 18.43
CA LYS A 81 -8.54 5.50 17.66
C LYS A 81 -7.23 5.03 17.06
N TYR A 82 -6.95 5.49 15.84
CA TYR A 82 -5.74 5.09 15.12
C TYR A 82 -5.18 6.21 14.25
N LYS A 83 -3.92 6.06 13.87
CA LYS A 83 -3.25 6.79 12.79
C LYS A 83 -2.75 5.77 11.78
N TYR A 84 -2.62 6.12 10.51
CA TYR A 84 -2.09 5.21 9.51
C TYR A 84 -1.30 5.91 8.43
N VAL A 85 -0.45 5.13 7.76
CA VAL A 85 0.20 5.49 6.48
C VAL A 85 0.23 4.30 5.55
N GLN A 86 0.33 4.58 4.25
CA GLN A 86 0.48 3.57 3.22
C GLN A 86 1.87 3.61 2.63
N VAL A 87 2.46 2.44 2.44
CA VAL A 87 3.80 2.27 1.89
C VAL A 87 3.87 0.93 1.17
N ASP A 88 4.44 0.91 -0.02
CA ASP A 88 4.79 -0.33 -0.68
C ASP A 88 6.10 -0.82 -0.06
N LEU A 89 6.04 -1.90 0.72
CA LEU A 89 7.23 -2.44 1.40
C LEU A 89 7.92 -3.51 0.57
N ASN A 90 7.27 -4.07 -0.44
CA ASN A 90 7.74 -5.23 -1.18
C ASN A 90 7.95 -4.97 -2.69
N ASP A 91 7.74 -3.73 -3.13
CA ASP A 91 7.78 -3.24 -4.51
C ASP A 91 6.81 -3.96 -5.46
N ASP A 92 5.66 -4.43 -4.98
CA ASP A 92 4.64 -5.11 -5.80
C ASP A 92 3.57 -4.16 -6.37
N SER A 93 3.73 -2.85 -6.16
CA SER A 93 2.79 -1.77 -6.50
C SER A 93 1.48 -1.76 -5.70
N ASN A 94 1.30 -2.67 -4.75
CA ASN A 94 0.20 -2.65 -3.79
C ASN A 94 0.75 -2.19 -2.44
N LYS A 95 0.26 -1.06 -1.95
CA LYS A 95 0.77 -0.48 -0.71
C LYS A 95 0.19 -1.21 0.50
N GLU A 96 1.05 -1.63 1.41
CA GLU A 96 0.66 -2.03 2.75
C GLU A 96 0.22 -0.84 3.59
N ILE A 97 -0.52 -1.14 4.67
CA ILE A 97 -1.08 -0.14 5.56
C ILE A 97 -0.47 -0.34 6.95
N LEU A 98 0.35 0.61 7.38
CA LEU A 98 0.89 0.64 8.74
C LEU A 98 -0.07 1.45 9.63
N VAL A 99 -0.69 0.79 10.60
CA VAL A 99 -1.70 1.34 11.50
C VAL A 99 -1.15 1.39 12.92
N GLY A 100 -1.05 2.59 13.49
CA GLY A 100 -0.70 2.80 14.90
C GLY A 100 -1.97 3.02 15.74
N LEU A 101 -2.27 2.10 16.65
CA LEU A 101 -3.40 2.24 17.57
C LEU A 101 -3.04 3.19 18.70
N THR A 102 -4.04 3.91 19.18
CA THR A 102 -3.88 4.94 20.21
C THR A 102 -4.90 4.73 21.34
N GLY A 103 -4.67 5.39 22.48
CA GLY A 103 -5.54 5.30 23.64
C GLY A 103 -5.14 4.20 24.64
N PRO A 104 -5.77 4.19 25.83
CA PRO A 104 -5.25 3.48 27.00
C PRO A 104 -5.25 1.96 26.87
N TYR A 105 -6.14 1.36 26.07
CA TYR A 105 -6.11 -0.08 25.83
C TYR A 105 -4.89 -0.53 25.03
N PHE A 106 -4.51 0.26 24.01
CA PHE A 106 -3.44 -0.10 23.09
C PHE A 106 -2.08 0.49 23.44
N CYS A 107 -2.03 1.51 24.30
CA CYS A 107 -0.81 2.24 24.64
C CYS A 107 -0.49 2.17 26.13
N GLY A 108 0.78 1.87 26.43
CA GLY A 108 1.34 1.95 27.78
C GLY A 108 2.71 2.63 27.78
N SER A 109 3.41 2.53 28.91
CA SER A 109 4.76 3.09 29.07
C SER A 109 5.82 2.41 28.20
N GLY A 110 5.53 1.24 27.63
CA GLY A 110 6.42 0.53 26.70
C GLY A 110 6.28 1.01 25.24
N GLY A 111 5.15 1.60 24.88
CA GLY A 111 4.76 1.92 23.51
C GLY A 111 3.30 1.52 23.26
N CYS A 112 2.89 1.56 22.00
CA CYS A 112 1.55 1.20 21.56
C CYS A 112 1.56 -0.07 20.69
N THR A 113 0.38 -0.65 20.49
CA THR A 113 0.13 -1.68 19.48
C THR A 113 0.09 -1.06 18.08
N PHE A 114 0.79 -1.67 17.13
CA PHE A 114 0.73 -1.33 15.71
C PHE A 114 0.31 -2.57 14.93
N LEU A 115 -0.39 -2.39 13.81
CA LEU A 115 -0.67 -3.42 12.84
C LEU A 115 -0.04 -3.04 11.50
N LEU A 116 0.59 -4.00 10.84
CA LEU A 116 0.87 -3.95 9.42
C LEU A 116 -0.18 -4.80 8.71
N LEU A 117 -0.93 -4.16 7.83
CA LEU A 117 -1.96 -4.81 7.02
C LEU A 117 -1.52 -4.91 5.57
N SER A 118 -1.97 -5.96 4.88
CA SER A 118 -1.92 -6.02 3.42
C SER A 118 -2.78 -4.90 2.81
N HIS A 119 -2.63 -4.66 1.50
CA HIS A 119 -3.51 -3.76 0.75
C HIS A 119 -4.99 -4.18 0.76
N HIS A 120 -5.29 -5.44 1.16
CA HIS A 120 -6.64 -5.97 1.34
C HIS A 120 -7.12 -5.99 2.80
N GLY A 121 -6.29 -5.54 3.75
CA GLY A 121 -6.64 -5.46 5.16
C GLY A 121 -6.35 -6.71 5.99
N ASP A 122 -5.70 -7.73 5.41
CA ASP A 122 -5.22 -8.90 6.17
C ASP A 122 -4.06 -8.49 7.07
N ILE A 123 -4.02 -9.00 8.31
CA ILE A 123 -2.93 -8.68 9.24
C ILE A 123 -1.68 -9.47 8.84
N ILE A 124 -0.64 -8.75 8.43
CA ILE A 124 0.70 -9.30 8.18
C ILE A 124 1.49 -9.38 9.49
N THR A 125 1.42 -8.33 10.32
CA THR A 125 2.12 -8.31 11.61
C THR A 125 1.38 -7.45 12.62
N GLN A 126 1.26 -7.96 13.85
CA GLN A 126 0.87 -7.17 15.01
C GLN A 126 2.11 -6.90 15.86
N PHE A 127 2.52 -5.64 15.96
CA PHE A 127 3.63 -5.20 16.79
C PHE A 127 3.12 -4.78 18.17
N SER A 128 3.84 -5.21 19.20
CA SER A 128 3.72 -4.72 20.56
C SER A 128 4.75 -3.63 20.83
N VAL A 129 4.50 -2.82 21.87
CA VAL A 129 5.48 -1.88 22.47
C VAL A 129 6.24 -1.02 21.46
N THR A 130 5.56 -0.52 20.44
CA THR A 130 6.17 0.27 19.35
C THR A 130 5.82 1.74 19.49
N ARG A 131 6.73 2.65 19.10
CA ARG A 131 6.48 4.09 19.06
C ARG A 131 6.71 4.67 17.68
N MET A 132 5.98 5.73 17.40
CA MET A 132 6.27 6.64 16.29
C MET A 132 7.52 7.50 16.61
N PRO A 133 8.27 7.92 15.58
CA PRO A 133 8.10 7.54 14.18
C PRO A 133 8.60 6.12 13.86
N VAL A 134 8.05 5.56 12.78
CA VAL A 134 8.60 4.37 12.11
C VAL A 134 9.39 4.84 10.90
N TYR A 135 10.60 4.33 10.74
CA TYR A 135 11.49 4.67 9.64
C TYR A 135 11.56 3.52 8.65
N LEU A 136 11.60 3.86 7.36
CA LEU A 136 11.87 2.91 6.29
C LEU A 136 13.38 2.76 6.13
N ASP A 137 13.88 1.54 6.28
CA ASP A 137 15.30 1.25 6.02
C ASP A 137 15.57 1.20 4.51
N THR A 138 16.82 1.51 4.15
CA THR A 138 17.32 1.42 2.78
C THR A 138 17.59 -0.03 2.35
N GLU A 139 17.73 -0.95 3.31
CA GLU A 139 17.91 -2.38 3.04
C GLU A 139 16.59 -3.15 3.07
N LYS A 140 16.57 -4.30 2.38
CA LYS A 140 15.46 -5.25 2.38
C LYS A 140 15.88 -6.61 2.93
N SER A 141 14.94 -7.31 3.56
CA SER A 141 15.07 -8.73 3.94
C SER A 141 13.91 -9.50 3.34
N ASN A 142 14.20 -10.62 2.68
CA ASN A 142 13.19 -11.48 2.05
C ASN A 142 12.26 -10.72 1.07
N GLY A 143 12.80 -9.72 0.35
CA GLY A 143 12.04 -8.90 -0.61
C GLY A 143 11.28 -7.72 0.00
N TRP A 144 11.25 -7.59 1.32
CA TRP A 144 10.54 -6.52 2.03
C TRP A 144 11.51 -5.52 2.65
N ASN A 145 11.24 -4.21 2.56
CA ASN A 145 11.99 -3.18 3.26
C ASN A 145 12.07 -3.46 4.76
N ASN A 146 13.26 -3.37 5.35
CA ASN A 146 13.32 -3.40 6.81
C ASN A 146 12.69 -2.12 7.36
N LEU A 147 12.23 -2.19 8.61
CA LEU A 147 11.75 -1.01 9.33
C LEU A 147 12.62 -0.78 10.55
N ILE A 148 12.76 0.48 10.94
CA ILE A 148 13.36 0.84 12.21
C ILE A 148 12.29 1.47 13.08
N VAL A 149 12.10 0.89 14.26
CA VAL A 149 11.04 1.25 15.20
C VAL A 149 11.63 1.53 16.58
N TYR A 150 11.12 2.55 17.27
CA TYR A 150 11.54 2.79 18.64
C TYR A 150 10.75 1.88 19.60
N SER A 151 11.46 1.03 20.34
CA SER A 151 10.87 0.05 21.25
C SER A 151 11.84 -0.35 22.36
N GLY A 152 11.33 -0.51 23.59
CA GLY A 152 12.16 -0.93 24.73
C GLY A 152 13.30 0.03 25.08
N GLY A 153 13.18 1.32 24.76
CA GLY A 153 14.17 2.34 25.09
C GLY A 153 15.21 2.64 24.01
N ASP A 154 15.22 1.90 22.90
CA ASP A 154 16.12 2.13 21.77
C ASP A 154 15.39 1.98 20.43
N ASN A 155 16.07 2.38 19.36
CA ASN A 155 15.66 2.00 18.00
C ASN A 155 15.98 0.52 17.76
N ARG A 156 15.12 -0.17 17.02
CA ARG A 156 15.21 -1.60 16.73
C ARG A 156 15.01 -1.80 15.24
N LEU A 157 15.92 -2.53 14.61
CA LEU A 157 15.80 -2.93 13.21
C LEU A 157 14.93 -4.18 13.14
N VAL A 158 13.74 -4.07 12.56
CA VAL A 158 12.85 -5.21 12.31
C VAL A 158 12.98 -5.65 10.87
N LYS A 159 13.30 -6.92 10.67
CA LYS A 159 13.51 -7.55 9.36
C LYS A 159 12.38 -8.50 9.08
N PHE A 160 11.84 -8.48 7.87
CA PHE A 160 10.83 -9.44 7.46
C PHE A 160 11.44 -10.84 7.33
N ASP A 161 10.81 -11.85 7.92
CA ASP A 161 11.33 -13.23 7.94
C ASP A 161 10.86 -14.10 6.77
N GLY A 162 10.03 -13.53 5.88
CA GLY A 162 9.35 -14.23 4.79
C GLY A 162 7.85 -14.45 5.05
N ASN A 163 7.40 -14.26 6.29
CA ASN A 163 5.98 -14.31 6.67
C ASN A 163 5.54 -13.06 7.45
N SER A 164 6.38 -12.56 8.36
CA SER A 164 6.05 -11.43 9.24
C SER A 164 7.30 -10.66 9.68
N TYR A 165 7.10 -9.50 10.29
CA TYR A 165 8.14 -8.85 11.10
C TYR A 165 8.06 -9.37 12.56
N PRO A 166 9.16 -9.27 13.33
CA PRO A 166 9.13 -9.57 14.76
C PRO A 166 8.03 -8.79 15.51
N SER A 167 7.08 -9.52 16.11
CA SER A 167 5.91 -8.95 16.79
C SER A 167 6.24 -8.19 18.09
N ASN A 168 7.43 -8.38 18.65
CA ASN A 168 7.91 -7.61 19.79
C ASN A 168 9.32 -7.09 19.51
N PRO A 169 9.46 -5.86 18.99
CA PRO A 169 10.77 -5.30 18.65
C PRO A 169 11.68 -5.08 19.87
N SER A 170 11.14 -4.98 21.09
CA SER A 170 11.93 -4.71 22.30
C SER A 170 12.90 -5.85 22.67
N THR A 171 12.74 -7.03 22.07
CA THR A 171 13.63 -8.18 22.28
C THR A 171 14.81 -8.22 21.31
N LEU A 172 14.84 -7.31 20.33
CA LEU A 172 15.89 -7.21 19.32
C LEU A 172 17.04 -6.33 19.82
N ASP A 173 18.20 -6.46 19.18
CA ASP A 173 19.36 -5.61 19.46
C ASP A 173 19.08 -4.14 19.12
N ALA A 174 19.80 -3.24 19.80
CA ALA A 174 19.69 -1.81 19.53
C ALA A 174 20.27 -1.48 18.16
N TYR A 175 19.52 -0.74 17.36
CA TYR A 175 19.97 -0.15 16.11
C TYR A 175 20.74 1.14 16.37
N SER A 176 21.95 1.23 15.83
CA SER A 176 22.90 2.34 16.05
C SER A 176 23.20 3.17 14.80
N GLY A 177 22.46 2.94 13.71
CA GLY A 177 22.63 3.72 12.47
C GLY A 177 22.03 5.12 12.55
N ASP A 178 22.38 5.95 11.57
CA ASP A 178 21.90 7.32 11.46
C ASP A 178 20.47 7.36 10.89
N LEU A 179 19.54 7.91 11.66
CA LEU A 179 18.12 8.01 11.28
C LEU A 179 17.81 9.26 10.46
N ASP A 180 18.70 10.27 10.45
CA ASP A 180 18.43 11.56 9.81
C ASP A 180 18.35 11.44 8.28
N LEU A 181 18.91 10.35 7.73
CA LEU A 181 18.90 10.03 6.31
C LEU A 181 17.70 9.16 5.88
N LEU A 182 16.90 8.69 6.84
CA LEU A 182 15.83 7.72 6.57
C LEU A 182 14.47 8.39 6.41
N LYS A 183 13.66 7.83 5.51
CA LYS A 183 12.27 8.26 5.33
C LYS A 183 11.45 7.92 6.57
N LYS A 184 10.84 8.94 7.18
CA LYS A 184 9.83 8.78 8.23
C LYS A 184 8.49 8.42 7.60
N LEU A 185 7.89 7.31 8.05
CA LEU A 185 6.56 6.89 7.62
C LEU A 185 5.51 7.43 8.60
N MET A 186 5.62 7.05 9.88
CA MET A 186 4.59 7.37 10.89
C MET A 186 4.98 8.55 11.78
N ASP A 187 5.16 9.76 11.24
CA ASP A 187 5.49 10.92 12.07
C ASP A 187 4.26 11.43 12.84
N TRP A 188 4.24 11.21 14.16
CA TRP A 188 3.06 11.38 15.02
C TRP A 188 2.37 12.73 14.87
N ASP A 189 3.17 13.81 14.82
CA ASP A 189 2.67 15.18 14.79
C ASP A 189 2.11 15.58 13.42
N SER A 190 2.43 14.81 12.38
CA SER A 190 2.02 15.07 11.00
C SER A 190 0.74 14.34 10.58
N LEU A 191 0.31 13.34 11.35
CA LEU A 191 -0.78 12.44 10.96
C LEU A 191 -2.10 12.80 11.64
N GLU A 192 -3.19 12.76 10.88
CA GLU A 192 -4.55 12.81 11.42
C GLU A 192 -4.87 11.57 12.26
N THR A 193 -5.74 11.73 13.25
CA THR A 193 -6.24 10.62 14.09
C THR A 193 -7.68 10.30 13.71
N PHE A 194 -7.93 9.03 13.42
CA PHE A 194 -9.23 8.51 13.02
C PHE A 194 -9.83 7.68 14.15
N SER A 195 -11.14 7.42 14.07
CA SER A 195 -11.87 6.55 14.99
C SER A 195 -12.53 5.40 14.25
N TYR A 196 -12.83 4.31 14.95
CA TYR A 196 -13.56 3.16 14.42
C TYR A 196 -14.58 2.61 15.43
#